data_AF-A0A6M8W8E7-F1
#
_entry.id   AF-A0A6M8W8E7-F1
#
_cell.length_a   1.000
_cell.length_b   1.000
_cell.length_c   1.000
_cell.angle_alpha   90.00
_cell.angle_beta   90.00
_cell.angle_gamma   90.00
#
_symmetry.space_group_name_H-M   'P 1'
#
loop_
_entity.id
_entity.type
_entity.pdbx_description
1 polymer ?
#
loop_
_entity_poly.entity_id
_entity_poly.type
_entity_poly.pdbx_seq_one_letter_code
_entity_poly.pdbx_strand_id
1 'polypeptide(L)'
;MRPTSAFVGDFVPVTARLTARGAVAERGEAVRVVLVDSSTGIELDTQEVEADAWEDGVAEVRLATRPEVAAAAARWAVRIEPAGGAGGDLLAENNERSIEVELIDRPLRVLYFEGYPRWEYRYVKDLLVRESSIRSSVMLLATDRRYIQEGDVGLPYVPRSSGEWGEFDVVVIGDVRPDVFSTEQLEQLRDQVAERGAGLVWMAGPGSTPWRWAATPLGDLLPFTAKAEGGDSGGARVWHSGRAGHAAA
;
A
#
# COMPACT_ATOMS: atom_id res chain seq x y z
N MET A 1 -8.17 -3.81 -7.54
CA MET A 1 -8.50 -3.50 -6.13
C MET A 1 -9.50 -2.35 -6.12
N ARG A 2 -10.53 -2.36 -5.27
CA ARG A 2 -11.46 -1.22 -5.15
C ARG A 2 -11.02 -0.38 -3.96
N PRO A 3 -10.53 0.86 -4.15
CA PRO A 3 -10.28 1.74 -3.01
C PRO A 3 -11.62 2.03 -2.33
N THR A 4 -11.69 1.86 -1.01
CA THR A 4 -12.86 2.24 -0.21
C THR A 4 -12.75 3.69 0.28
N SER A 5 -11.51 4.19 0.40
CA SER A 5 -11.20 5.56 0.79
C SER A 5 -9.95 6.06 0.06
N ALA A 6 -9.84 7.38 -0.06
CA ALA A 6 -8.69 8.09 -0.59
C ALA A 6 -8.58 9.49 -0.01
N PHE A 7 -7.38 10.05 0.03
CA PHE A 7 -7.17 11.44 0.43
C PHE A 7 -7.33 12.37 -0.79
N VAL A 8 -7.92 13.54 -0.56
CA VAL A 8 -7.90 14.63 -1.56
C VAL A 8 -6.46 15.03 -1.84
N GLY A 9 -6.18 15.35 -3.10
CA GLY A 9 -4.87 15.77 -3.53
C GLY A 9 -3.90 14.60 -3.76
N ASP A 10 -4.31 13.35 -3.55
CA ASP A 10 -3.52 12.16 -3.86
C ASP A 10 -4.02 11.47 -5.13
N PHE A 11 -3.13 10.71 -5.79
CA PHE A 11 -3.53 9.87 -6.90
C PHE A 11 -4.28 8.63 -6.40
N VAL A 12 -5.48 8.43 -6.92
CA VAL A 12 -6.35 7.29 -6.60
C VAL A 12 -6.36 6.33 -7.78
N PRO A 13 -5.56 5.24 -7.73
CA PRO A 13 -5.55 4.27 -8.80
C PRO A 13 -6.79 3.37 -8.75
N VAL A 14 -7.43 3.19 -9.91
CA VAL A 14 -8.53 2.26 -10.12
C VAL A 14 -8.09 1.23 -11.15
N THR A 15 -7.81 0.01 -10.68
CA THR A 15 -7.49 -1.12 -11.56
C THR A 15 -8.77 -1.85 -11.94
N ALA A 16 -9.05 -1.90 -13.24
CA ALA A 16 -10.16 -2.64 -13.80
C ALA A 16 -9.64 -3.87 -14.53
N ARG A 17 -10.23 -5.03 -14.21
CA ARG A 17 -10.02 -6.28 -14.94
C ARG A 17 -11.19 -6.47 -15.88
N LEU A 18 -10.91 -6.42 -17.17
CA LEU A 18 -11.88 -6.62 -18.24
C LEU A 18 -11.97 -8.11 -18.58
N THR A 19 -13.14 -8.55 -19.02
CA THR A 19 -13.33 -9.93 -19.46
C THR A 19 -14.22 -9.93 -20.69
N ALA A 20 -13.67 -10.36 -21.81
CA ALA A 20 -14.39 -10.55 -23.05
C ALA A 20 -15.00 -11.96 -23.09
N ARG A 21 -16.04 -12.14 -23.91
CA ARG A 21 -16.62 -13.45 -24.22
C ARG A 21 -16.87 -13.56 -25.72
N GLY A 22 -16.91 -14.80 -26.21
CA GLY A 22 -17.17 -15.08 -27.63
C GLY A 22 -16.06 -14.55 -28.54
N ALA A 23 -16.44 -13.99 -29.69
CA ALA A 23 -15.48 -13.57 -30.72
C ALA A 23 -14.45 -12.51 -30.25
N VAL A 24 -14.84 -11.65 -29.29
CA VAL A 24 -13.94 -10.64 -28.71
C VAL A 24 -12.85 -11.32 -27.84
N ALA A 25 -13.19 -12.43 -27.16
CA ALA A 25 -12.21 -13.19 -26.39
C ALA A 25 -11.18 -13.93 -27.26
N GLU A 26 -11.56 -14.28 -28.50
CA GLU A 26 -10.69 -15.02 -29.43
C GLU A 26 -9.78 -14.11 -30.26
N ARG A 27 -10.21 -12.87 -30.54
CA ARG A 27 -9.50 -11.96 -31.46
C ARG A 27 -8.95 -10.70 -30.80
N GLY A 28 -9.40 -10.40 -29.58
CA GLY A 28 -9.22 -9.08 -28.98
C GLY A 28 -9.99 -8.00 -29.73
N GLU A 29 -10.34 -6.92 -29.03
CA GLU A 29 -10.87 -5.71 -29.65
C GLU A 29 -10.29 -4.51 -28.93
N ALA A 30 -10.03 -3.43 -29.68
CA ALA A 30 -9.68 -2.16 -29.09
C ALA A 30 -10.89 -1.59 -28.35
N VAL A 31 -10.75 -1.34 -27.05
CA VAL A 31 -11.80 -0.76 -26.22
C VAL A 31 -11.29 0.46 -25.48
N ARG A 32 -12.12 1.50 -25.40
CA ARG A 32 -11.88 2.66 -24.56
C ARG A 32 -12.46 2.38 -23.18
N VAL A 33 -11.68 2.57 -22.14
CA VAL A 33 -12.11 2.41 -20.75
C VAL A 33 -12.06 3.75 -20.05
N VAL A 34 -13.18 4.17 -19.49
CA VAL A 34 -13.37 5.51 -18.92
C VAL A 34 -13.69 5.37 -17.45
N LEU A 35 -12.97 6.10 -16.61
CA LEU A 35 -13.36 6.37 -15.23
C LEU A 35 -14.22 7.63 -15.23
N VAL A 36 -15.44 7.57 -14.70
CA VAL A 36 -16.38 8.69 -14.69
C VAL A 36 -16.93 8.91 -13.28
N ASP A 37 -17.16 10.15 -12.89
CA ASP A 37 -18.00 10.49 -11.75
C ASP A 37 -19.48 10.34 -12.16
N SER A 38 -20.17 9.34 -11.61
CA SER A 38 -21.56 9.03 -11.95
C SER A 38 -22.55 10.12 -11.50
N SER A 39 -22.16 10.99 -10.57
CA SER A 39 -23.01 12.07 -10.08
C SER A 39 -22.98 13.31 -10.96
N THR A 40 -21.82 13.61 -11.56
CA THR A 40 -21.61 14.82 -12.39
C THR A 40 -21.54 14.49 -13.88
N GLY A 41 -21.26 13.23 -14.24
CA GLY A 41 -20.99 12.79 -15.61
C GLY A 41 -19.58 13.16 -16.10
N ILE A 42 -18.71 13.69 -15.23
CA ILE A 42 -17.36 14.11 -15.61
C ILE A 42 -16.46 12.90 -15.78
N GLU A 43 -15.79 12.79 -16.93
CA GLU A 43 -14.72 11.82 -17.15
C GLU A 43 -13.51 12.21 -16.27
N LEU A 44 -13.13 11.30 -15.37
CA LEU A 44 -12.03 11.46 -14.43
C LEU A 44 -10.70 10.98 -15.02
N ASP A 45 -10.74 9.93 -15.85
CA ASP A 45 -9.59 9.39 -16.59
C ASP A 45 -10.08 8.51 -17.76
N THR A 46 -9.23 8.27 -18.74
CA THR A 46 -9.50 7.40 -19.90
C THR A 46 -8.24 6.65 -20.30
N GLN A 47 -8.38 5.38 -20.62
CA GLN A 47 -7.33 4.53 -21.18
C GLN A 47 -7.86 3.73 -22.37
N GLU A 48 -7.00 3.46 -23.35
CA GLU A 48 -7.30 2.56 -24.46
C GLU A 48 -6.65 1.20 -24.20
N VAL A 49 -7.42 0.13 -24.39
CA VAL A 49 -6.93 -1.24 -24.34
C VAL A 49 -6.92 -1.76 -25.77
N GLU A 50 -5.73 -1.97 -26.29
CA GLU A 50 -5.51 -2.49 -27.65
C GLU A 50 -5.91 -3.97 -27.77
N ALA A 51 -6.16 -4.42 -28.99
CA ALA A 51 -6.58 -5.80 -29.24
C ALA A 51 -5.52 -6.85 -28.83
N ASP A 52 -4.24 -6.50 -28.85
CA ASP A 52 -3.13 -7.37 -28.45
C ASP A 52 -2.88 -7.40 -26.93
N ALA A 53 -3.51 -6.50 -26.16
CA ALA A 53 -3.44 -6.48 -24.69
C ALA A 53 -4.31 -7.55 -24.02
N TRP A 54 -5.09 -8.31 -24.80
CA TRP A 54 -5.96 -9.37 -24.32
C TRP A 54 -5.22 -10.70 -24.26
N GLU A 55 -5.14 -11.29 -23.07
CA GLU A 55 -4.61 -12.63 -22.84
C GLU A 55 -5.75 -13.56 -22.39
N ASP A 56 -6.04 -14.59 -23.17
CA ASP A 56 -7.15 -15.53 -22.91
C ASP A 56 -8.50 -14.84 -22.61
N GLY A 57 -8.79 -13.75 -23.33
CA GLY A 57 -10.01 -12.96 -23.16
C GLY A 57 -10.04 -12.06 -21.92
N VAL A 58 -8.89 -11.84 -21.27
CA VAL A 58 -8.73 -10.95 -20.12
C VAL A 58 -7.76 -9.83 -20.46
N ALA A 59 -8.10 -8.61 -20.07
CA ALA A 59 -7.19 -7.47 -20.10
C ALA A 59 -7.25 -6.73 -18.76
N GLU A 60 -6.15 -6.12 -18.35
CA GLU A 60 -6.08 -5.28 -17.15
C GLU A 60 -5.72 -3.85 -17.55
N VAL A 61 -6.44 -2.89 -17.00
CA VAL A 61 -6.22 -1.47 -17.24
C VAL A 61 -6.20 -0.71 -15.93
N ARG A 62 -5.34 0.30 -15.83
CA ARG A 62 -5.19 1.15 -14.66
C ARG A 62 -5.58 2.57 -15.01
N LEU A 63 -6.63 3.06 -14.36
CA LEU A 63 -7.06 4.45 -14.40
C LEU A 63 -6.56 5.15 -13.12
N ALA A 64 -6.42 6.46 -13.15
CA ALA A 64 -6.06 7.25 -11.97
C ALA A 64 -6.70 8.64 -12.01
N THR A 65 -7.21 9.09 -10.86
CA THR A 65 -7.72 10.45 -10.69
C THR A 65 -7.09 11.10 -9.46
N ARG A 66 -7.11 12.43 -9.41
CA ARG A 66 -6.64 13.22 -8.27
C ARG A 66 -7.78 14.12 -7.80
N PRO A 67 -8.62 13.66 -6.86
CA PRO A 67 -9.76 14.43 -6.40
C PRO A 67 -9.32 15.65 -5.62
N GLU A 68 -10.00 16.78 -5.81
CA GLU A 68 -9.69 18.05 -5.14
C GLU A 68 -10.66 18.39 -3.99
N VAL A 69 -11.77 17.65 -3.88
CA VAL A 69 -12.87 17.96 -2.95
C VAL A 69 -13.23 16.71 -2.14
N ALA A 70 -13.36 16.89 -0.82
CA ALA A 70 -13.86 15.83 0.06
C ALA A 70 -15.31 15.45 -0.24
N ALA A 71 -15.61 14.18 -0.03
CA ALA A 71 -16.93 13.60 -0.21
C ALA A 71 -17.04 12.34 0.64
N ALA A 72 -18.09 12.23 1.46
CA ALA A 72 -18.32 11.03 2.26
C ALA A 72 -18.55 9.77 1.39
N ALA A 73 -19.06 9.96 0.16
CA ALA A 73 -19.32 8.90 -0.80
C ALA A 73 -19.26 9.46 -2.23
N ALA A 74 -18.07 9.50 -2.83
CA ALA A 74 -17.91 9.80 -4.25
C ALA A 74 -18.31 8.58 -5.06
N ARG A 75 -19.26 8.76 -5.99
CA ARG A 75 -19.79 7.68 -6.84
C ARG A 75 -19.07 7.71 -8.18
N TRP A 76 -18.14 6.80 -8.38
CA TRP A 76 -17.46 6.64 -9.66
C TRP A 76 -17.94 5.38 -10.37
N ALA A 77 -17.72 5.33 -11.68
CA ALA A 77 -17.93 4.12 -12.46
C ALA A 77 -16.79 3.93 -13.47
N VAL A 78 -16.43 2.68 -13.69
CA VAL A 78 -15.61 2.28 -14.83
C VAL A 78 -16.55 1.86 -15.94
N ARG A 79 -16.47 2.51 -17.10
CA ARG A 79 -17.27 2.23 -18.28
C ARG A 79 -16.37 1.73 -19.42
N ILE A 80 -16.84 0.72 -20.14
CA ILE A 80 -16.20 0.20 -21.34
C ILE A 80 -16.98 0.72 -22.56
N GLU A 81 -16.26 1.31 -23.50
CA GLU A 81 -16.78 1.85 -24.75
C GLU A 81 -16.07 1.14 -25.92
N PRO A 82 -16.74 0.18 -26.60
CA PRO A 82 -16.17 -0.51 -27.75
C PRO A 82 -15.93 0.45 -28.93
N ALA A 83 -14.77 0.33 -29.59
CA ALA A 83 -14.40 1.22 -30.71
C ALA A 83 -15.35 1.08 -31.93
N GLY A 84 -16.00 -0.08 -32.12
CA GLY A 84 -16.96 -0.33 -33.19
C GLY A 84 -18.38 0.21 -32.97
N GLY A 85 -18.64 0.88 -31.83
CA GLY A 85 -19.99 1.27 -31.41
C GLY A 85 -20.84 0.08 -30.92
N ALA A 86 -22.03 0.36 -30.38
CA ALA A 86 -22.92 -0.63 -29.74
C ALA A 86 -23.48 -1.75 -30.66
N GLY A 87 -23.03 -1.83 -31.92
CA GLY A 87 -23.55 -2.78 -32.92
C GLY A 87 -23.12 -4.23 -32.72
N GLY A 88 -22.08 -4.49 -31.93
CA GLY A 88 -21.58 -5.83 -31.62
C GLY A 88 -21.82 -6.30 -30.17
N ASP A 89 -22.12 -5.38 -29.26
CA ASP A 89 -22.35 -5.70 -27.85
C ASP A 89 -23.84 -5.92 -27.57
N LEU A 90 -24.16 -7.16 -27.22
CA LEU A 90 -25.53 -7.61 -26.97
C LEU A 90 -26.05 -7.18 -25.57
N LEU A 91 -25.18 -6.69 -24.69
CA LEU A 91 -25.48 -6.42 -23.28
C LEU A 91 -24.78 -5.15 -22.77
N ALA A 92 -25.05 -3.99 -23.38
CA ALA A 92 -24.44 -2.70 -23.00
C ALA A 92 -24.53 -2.35 -21.50
N GLU A 93 -25.52 -2.89 -20.78
CA GLU A 93 -25.69 -2.74 -19.33
C GLU A 93 -24.56 -3.36 -18.50
N ASN A 94 -23.81 -4.32 -19.05
CA ASN A 94 -22.72 -5.01 -18.35
C ASN A 94 -21.38 -4.27 -18.44
N ASN A 95 -21.29 -3.23 -19.27
CA ASN A 95 -20.06 -2.48 -19.53
C ASN A 95 -19.74 -1.44 -18.47
N GLU A 96 -20.56 -1.34 -17.41
CA GLU A 96 -20.36 -0.38 -16.34
C GLU A 96 -20.22 -1.08 -14.99
N ARG A 97 -19.22 -0.65 -14.21
CA ARG A 97 -19.06 -1.05 -12.82
C ARG A 97 -18.88 0.15 -11.92
N SER A 98 -19.87 0.38 -11.05
CA SER A 98 -19.80 1.43 -10.04
C SER A 98 -18.90 1.06 -8.87
N ILE A 99 -18.25 2.08 -8.32
CA ILE A 99 -17.42 2.07 -7.12
C ILE A 99 -17.77 3.29 -6.27
N GLU A 100 -17.78 3.12 -4.96
CA GLU A 100 -17.98 4.20 -4.00
C GLU A 100 -16.67 4.41 -3.24
N VAL A 101 -16.20 5.65 -3.18
CA VAL A 101 -14.93 6.03 -2.55
C VAL A 101 -15.18 7.17 -1.59
N GLU A 102 -14.78 7.01 -0.33
CA GLU A 102 -14.72 8.11 0.63
C GLU A 102 -13.51 9.00 0.32
N LEU A 103 -13.73 10.29 0.09
CA LEU A 103 -12.69 11.29 -0.16
C LEU A 103 -12.45 12.12 1.10
N ILE A 104 -11.28 11.93 1.69
CA ILE A 104 -10.91 12.42 3.02
C ILE A 104 -10.05 13.68 2.90
N ASP A 105 -10.52 14.80 3.44
CA ASP A 105 -9.78 16.07 3.52
C ASP A 105 -9.30 16.36 4.94
N ARG A 106 -8.23 15.67 5.33
CA ARG A 106 -7.48 15.96 6.56
C ARG A 106 -6.05 15.44 6.41
N PRO A 107 -5.10 15.89 7.23
CA PRO A 107 -3.76 15.32 7.24
C PRO A 107 -3.75 13.82 7.53
N LEU A 108 -2.81 13.11 6.90
CA LEU A 108 -2.53 11.71 7.18
C LEU A 108 -1.96 11.56 8.59
N ARG A 109 -2.54 10.70 9.41
CA ARG A 109 -2.13 10.49 10.81
C ARG A 109 -1.16 9.32 10.88
N VAL A 110 0.10 9.59 11.23
CA VAL A 110 1.19 8.61 11.22
C VAL A 110 1.70 8.37 12.63
N LEU A 111 1.78 7.11 13.04
CA LEU A 111 2.45 6.68 14.27
C LEU A 111 3.73 5.94 13.91
N TYR A 112 4.88 6.46 14.31
CA TYR A 112 6.18 5.89 13.99
C TYR A 112 6.92 5.44 15.26
N PHE A 113 7.28 4.15 15.33
CA PHE A 113 8.10 3.58 16.38
C PHE A 113 9.53 3.30 15.91
N GLU A 114 10.52 3.68 16.71
CA GLU A 114 11.93 3.39 16.45
C GLU A 114 12.67 2.93 17.71
N GLY A 115 13.61 1.99 17.55
CA GLY A 115 14.34 1.40 18.66
C GLY A 115 15.56 2.19 19.13
N TYR A 116 16.21 2.93 18.23
CA TYR A 116 17.42 3.70 18.54
C TYR A 116 17.72 4.75 17.43
N PRO A 117 18.46 5.82 17.75
CA PRO A 117 18.72 6.89 16.79
C PRO A 117 19.64 6.40 15.66
N ARG A 118 19.09 6.28 14.46
CA ARG A 118 19.81 5.92 13.22
C ARG A 118 19.59 6.96 12.12
N TRP A 119 20.30 6.82 11.00
CA TRP A 119 20.17 7.76 9.88
C TRP A 119 18.77 7.75 9.30
N GLU A 120 18.19 6.57 9.06
CA GLU A 120 16.83 6.41 8.54
C GLU A 120 15.80 7.07 9.45
N TYR A 121 15.92 6.86 10.76
CA TYR A 121 15.10 7.53 11.77
C TYR A 121 15.12 9.04 11.62
N ARG A 122 16.33 9.62 11.58
CA ARG A 122 16.49 11.06 11.45
C ARG A 122 15.80 11.59 10.20
N TYR A 123 16.04 10.96 9.04
CA TYR A 123 15.46 11.40 7.77
C TYR A 123 13.94 11.26 7.73
N VAL A 124 13.41 10.10 8.11
CA VAL A 124 11.96 9.85 8.08
C VAL A 124 11.25 10.74 9.09
N LYS A 125 11.75 10.84 10.32
CA LYS A 125 11.20 11.77 11.30
C LYS A 125 11.20 13.21 10.79
N ASP A 126 12.34 13.73 10.33
CA ASP A 126 12.42 15.12 9.89
C ASP A 126 11.48 15.40 8.70
N LEU A 127 11.25 14.41 7.83
CA LEU A 127 10.23 14.50 6.77
C LEU A 127 8.82 14.55 7.36
N LEU A 128 8.46 13.59 8.23
CA LEU A 128 7.13 13.48 8.84
C LEU A 128 6.75 14.72 9.67
N VAL A 129 7.71 15.38 10.29
CA VAL A 129 7.48 16.59 11.11
C VAL A 129 7.39 17.87 10.26
N ARG A 130 8.02 17.89 9.08
CA ARG A 130 8.01 19.07 8.20
C ARG A 130 6.84 19.07 7.22
N GLU A 131 6.30 17.90 6.91
CA GLU A 131 5.25 17.75 5.91
C GLU A 131 3.89 18.16 6.47
N SER A 132 3.34 19.26 5.95
CA SER A 132 2.07 19.83 6.42
C SER A 132 0.84 18.95 6.19
N SER A 133 0.91 18.05 5.20
CA SER A 133 -0.15 17.07 4.92
C SER A 133 -0.11 15.87 5.87
N ILE A 134 0.83 15.82 6.80
CA ILE A 134 1.01 14.73 7.76
C ILE A 134 0.90 15.26 9.19
N ARG A 135 0.20 14.52 10.04
CA ARG A 135 0.21 14.66 11.50
C ARG A 135 0.94 13.45 12.06
N SER A 136 2.10 13.66 12.66
CA SER A 136 2.92 12.53 13.13
C SER A 136 3.07 12.48 14.66
N SER A 137 3.08 11.25 15.18
CA SER A 137 3.56 10.91 16.53
C SER A 137 4.75 9.97 16.37
N VAL A 138 5.94 10.42 16.75
CA VAL A 138 7.18 9.67 16.61
C VAL A 138 7.68 9.25 18.00
N MET A 139 7.88 7.96 18.19
CA MET A 139 8.24 7.33 19.45
C MET A 139 9.59 6.64 19.33
N LEU A 140 10.65 7.31 19.80
CA LEU A 140 11.99 6.74 19.88
C LEU A 140 12.21 6.12 21.26
N LEU A 141 12.54 4.82 21.28
CA LEU A 141 12.83 4.11 22.52
C LEU A 141 14.09 4.68 23.19
N ALA A 142 13.96 5.12 24.43
CA ALA A 142 15.04 5.62 25.27
C ALA A 142 15.48 4.57 26.31
N THR A 143 16.68 4.79 26.85
CA THR A 143 17.25 3.97 27.92
C THR A 143 16.40 4.10 29.18
N ASP A 144 15.68 3.01 29.54
CA ASP A 144 14.66 2.86 30.62
C ASP A 144 13.22 2.61 30.16
N ARG A 145 13.01 2.25 28.89
CA ARG A 145 11.68 1.98 28.31
C ARG A 145 10.75 3.20 28.29
N ARG A 146 11.28 4.42 28.51
CA ARG A 146 10.58 5.64 28.14
C ARG A 146 10.70 5.87 26.64
N TYR A 147 9.78 6.68 26.11
CA TYR A 147 9.83 7.14 24.72
C TYR A 147 10.22 8.61 24.68
N ILE A 148 11.22 8.94 23.87
CA ILE A 148 11.41 10.31 23.40
C ILE A 148 10.33 10.52 22.34
N GLN A 149 9.44 11.48 22.62
CA GLN A 149 8.36 11.85 21.73
C GLN A 149 8.81 13.01 20.85
N GLU A 150 8.67 12.84 19.55
CA GLU A 150 8.85 13.89 18.54
C GLU A 150 7.60 13.94 17.63
N GLY A 151 7.43 15.04 16.91
CA GLY A 151 6.24 15.27 16.07
C GLY A 151 5.16 16.13 16.74
N ASP A 152 4.05 16.28 16.04
CA ASP A 152 3.00 17.25 16.37
C ASP A 152 1.97 16.69 17.37
N VAL A 153 1.92 15.36 17.48
CA VAL A 153 1.02 14.64 18.37
C VAL A 153 1.84 13.95 19.46
N GLY A 154 1.74 14.46 20.69
CA GLY A 154 2.39 13.84 21.84
C GLY A 154 1.62 12.61 22.30
N LEU A 155 2.26 11.44 22.23
CA LEU A 155 1.70 10.18 22.70
C LEU A 155 2.51 9.63 23.90
N PRO A 156 1.98 9.69 25.13
CA PRO A 156 2.73 9.34 26.34
C PRO A 156 3.02 7.84 26.48
N TYR A 157 2.29 7.00 25.77
CA TYR A 157 2.39 5.55 25.81
C TYR A 157 1.97 4.93 24.47
N VAL A 158 2.42 3.72 24.19
CA VAL A 158 1.93 2.93 23.04
C VAL A 158 0.42 2.74 23.17
N PRO A 159 -0.40 2.97 22.11
CA PRO A 159 -1.85 2.81 22.19
C PRO A 159 -2.26 1.48 22.82
N ARG A 160 -3.31 1.49 23.64
CA ARG A 160 -3.74 0.36 24.48
C ARG A 160 -5.15 -0.14 24.16
N SER A 161 -5.85 0.54 23.26
CA SER A 161 -7.19 0.16 22.83
C SER A 161 -7.34 0.31 21.33
N SER A 162 -8.28 -0.45 20.76
CA SER A 162 -8.66 -0.33 19.34
C SER A 162 -9.04 1.11 18.96
N GLY A 163 -9.70 1.85 19.86
CA GLY A 163 -10.03 3.27 19.63
C GLY A 163 -8.79 4.15 19.49
N GLU A 164 -7.82 4.02 20.39
CA GLU A 164 -6.56 4.78 20.32
C GLU A 164 -5.72 4.41 19.10
N TRP A 165 -5.71 3.13 18.67
CA TRP A 165 -5.04 2.75 17.43
C TRP A 165 -5.74 3.32 16.18
N GLY A 166 -7.08 3.41 16.20
CA GLY A 166 -7.87 3.98 15.10
C GLY A 166 -7.68 5.49 14.90
N GLU A 167 -6.97 6.16 15.82
CA GLU A 167 -6.53 7.54 15.64
C GLU A 167 -5.39 7.69 14.63
N PHE A 168 -4.85 6.59 14.10
CA PHE A 168 -3.76 6.59 13.14
C PHE A 168 -4.15 5.86 11.86
N ASP A 169 -3.79 6.45 10.72
CA ASP A 169 -4.06 5.87 9.40
C ASP A 169 -2.92 4.95 8.96
N VAL A 170 -1.69 5.26 9.39
CA VAL A 170 -0.49 4.47 9.08
C VAL A 170 0.35 4.29 10.34
N VAL A 171 0.79 3.05 10.58
CA VAL A 171 1.79 2.72 11.59
C VAL A 171 3.11 2.33 10.92
N VAL A 172 4.18 2.98 11.31
CA VAL A 172 5.55 2.70 10.85
C VAL A 172 6.30 1.99 11.97
N ILE A 173 6.81 0.79 11.69
CA ILE A 173 7.65 0.02 12.59
C ILE A 173 9.10 0.06 12.10
N GLY A 174 9.91 0.85 12.80
CA GLY A 174 11.37 0.92 12.67
C GLY A 174 12.07 -0.33 13.19
N ASP A 175 13.36 -0.20 13.49
CA ASP A 175 14.17 -1.29 14.03
C ASP A 175 14.02 -1.41 15.56
N VAL A 176 12.77 -1.67 15.98
CA VAL A 176 12.38 -1.78 17.38
C VAL A 176 12.06 -3.23 17.73
N ARG A 177 12.40 -3.63 18.96
CA ARG A 177 12.13 -4.99 19.43
C ARG A 177 10.63 -5.18 19.70
N PRO A 178 10.03 -6.34 19.39
CA PRO A 178 8.61 -6.57 19.65
C PRO A 178 8.23 -6.53 21.14
N ASP A 179 9.16 -6.83 22.06
CA ASP A 179 8.89 -6.89 23.50
C ASP A 179 8.59 -5.53 24.15
N VAL A 180 8.69 -4.44 23.39
CA VAL A 180 8.19 -3.13 23.84
C VAL A 180 6.67 -3.02 23.75
N PHE A 181 6.03 -3.91 23.00
CA PHE A 181 4.58 -4.03 22.87
C PHE A 181 4.11 -5.24 23.68
N SER A 182 2.94 -5.11 24.30
CA SER A 182 2.23 -6.29 24.82
C SER A 182 1.60 -7.09 23.69
N THR A 183 1.36 -8.39 23.91
CA THR A 183 0.65 -9.24 22.93
C THR A 183 -0.69 -8.64 22.52
N GLU A 184 -1.47 -8.12 23.47
CA GLU A 184 -2.76 -7.49 23.23
C GLU A 184 -2.64 -6.26 22.31
N GLN A 185 -1.59 -5.44 22.47
CA GLN A 185 -1.34 -4.31 21.58
C GLN A 185 -0.99 -4.74 20.17
N LEU A 186 -0.24 -5.84 20.02
CA LEU A 186 0.11 -6.39 18.71
C LEU A 186 -1.12 -6.98 18.01
N GLU A 187 -2.02 -7.64 18.75
CA GLU A 187 -3.30 -8.13 18.24
C GLU A 187 -4.20 -6.96 17.81
N GLN A 188 -4.32 -5.92 18.64
CA GLN A 188 -5.08 -4.72 18.29
C GLN A 188 -4.54 -4.06 17.01
N LEU A 189 -3.22 -3.90 16.88
CA LEU A 189 -2.61 -3.35 15.66
C LEU A 189 -2.84 -4.26 14.44
N ARG A 190 -2.74 -5.58 14.61
CA ARG A 190 -3.06 -6.55 13.55
C ARG A 190 -4.47 -6.35 13.02
N ASP A 191 -5.45 -6.23 13.91
CA ASP A 191 -6.86 -6.07 13.55
C ASP A 191 -7.11 -4.72 12.86
N GLN A 192 -6.41 -3.66 13.25
CA GLN A 192 -6.48 -2.36 12.56
C GLN A 192 -6.02 -2.44 11.11
N VAL A 193 -4.95 -3.20 10.85
CA VAL A 193 -4.45 -3.39 9.49
C VAL A 193 -5.36 -4.33 8.70
N ALA A 194 -5.71 -5.48 9.27
CA ALA A 194 -6.43 -6.55 8.58
C ALA A 194 -7.91 -6.23 8.34
N GLU A 195 -8.57 -5.55 9.28
CA GLU A 195 -10.03 -5.35 9.25
C GLU A 195 -10.42 -3.91 8.94
N ARG A 196 -9.60 -2.94 9.33
CA ARG A 196 -9.93 -1.50 9.23
C ARG A 196 -9.14 -0.77 8.17
N GLY A 197 -8.19 -1.44 7.51
CA GLY A 197 -7.43 -0.90 6.40
C GLY A 197 -6.35 0.10 6.80
N ALA A 198 -5.90 0.10 8.06
CA ALA A 198 -4.74 0.90 8.46
C ALA A 198 -3.49 0.42 7.70
N GLY A 199 -2.64 1.37 7.27
CA GLY A 199 -1.37 1.06 6.64
C GLY A 199 -0.35 0.58 7.66
N LEU A 200 0.46 -0.43 7.30
CA LEU A 200 1.61 -0.87 8.08
C LEU A 200 2.87 -0.79 7.23
N VAL A 201 3.85 -0.02 7.70
CA VAL A 201 5.15 0.13 7.03
C VAL A 201 6.23 -0.48 7.91
N TRP A 202 6.99 -1.40 7.33
CA TRP A 202 8.16 -2.00 7.97
C TRP A 202 9.43 -1.32 7.49
N MET A 203 10.21 -0.77 8.42
CA MET A 203 11.52 -0.20 8.14
C MET A 203 12.60 -1.06 8.79
N ALA A 204 13.11 -2.00 8.00
CA ALA A 204 14.11 -2.98 8.44
C ALA A 204 15.38 -2.35 9.01
N GLY A 205 16.03 -3.07 9.92
CA GLY A 205 17.31 -2.72 10.49
C GLY A 205 18.03 -3.95 11.04
N PRO A 206 19.28 -3.79 11.50
CA PRO A 206 20.12 -4.91 11.92
C PRO A 206 19.70 -5.58 13.24
N GLY A 207 18.84 -4.97 14.06
CA GLY A 207 18.55 -5.42 15.41
C GLY A 207 17.37 -6.39 15.54
N SER A 208 16.21 -6.00 15.01
CA SER A 208 14.92 -6.64 15.27
C SER A 208 14.06 -6.79 14.04
N THR A 209 13.87 -5.70 13.28
CA THR A 209 12.94 -5.67 12.17
C THR A 209 13.66 -6.15 10.91
N PRO A 210 13.17 -7.20 10.22
CA PRO A 210 11.86 -7.84 10.43
C PRO A 210 11.89 -9.15 11.21
N TRP A 211 13.04 -9.80 11.35
CA TRP A 211 13.13 -11.21 11.72
C TRP A 211 12.54 -11.55 13.10
N ARG A 212 12.68 -10.64 14.08
CA ARG A 212 12.13 -10.86 15.43
C ARG A 212 10.60 -10.76 15.48
N TRP A 213 9.97 -10.20 14.44
CA TRP A 213 8.52 -10.02 14.36
C TRP A 213 7.79 -11.24 13.82
N ALA A 214 8.49 -12.17 13.16
CA ALA A 214 7.90 -13.35 12.54
C ALA A 214 7.13 -14.26 13.55
N ALA A 215 7.56 -14.29 14.81
CA ALA A 215 6.93 -15.07 15.87
C ALA A 215 5.91 -14.26 16.71
N THR A 216 5.44 -13.12 16.20
CA THR A 216 4.49 -12.23 16.88
C THR A 216 3.14 -12.23 16.16
N PRO A 217 2.06 -11.68 16.74
CA PRO A 217 0.78 -11.52 16.03
C PRO A 217 0.90 -10.75 14.69
N LEU A 218 1.90 -9.86 14.54
CA LEU A 218 2.13 -9.14 13.28
C LEU A 218 2.94 -9.95 12.24
N GLY A 219 3.39 -11.16 12.57
CA GLY A 219 4.20 -11.99 11.67
C GLY A 219 3.53 -12.27 10.32
N ASP A 220 2.21 -12.48 10.32
CA ASP A 220 1.40 -12.70 9.12
C ASP A 220 1.31 -11.45 8.21
N LEU A 221 1.63 -10.26 8.75
CA LEU A 221 1.63 -8.99 8.03
C LEU A 221 3.01 -8.59 7.51
N LEU A 222 4.01 -9.47 7.62
CA LEU A 222 5.29 -9.28 6.96
C LEU A 222 5.15 -9.51 5.45
N PRO A 223 5.66 -8.61 4.59
CA PRO A 223 5.50 -8.73 3.13
C PRO A 223 6.42 -9.79 2.50
N PHE A 224 7.06 -10.63 3.31
CA PHE A 224 7.93 -11.73 2.88
C PHE A 224 7.87 -12.86 3.89
N THR A 225 8.06 -14.08 3.40
CA THR A 225 8.23 -15.25 4.25
C THR A 225 9.65 -15.28 4.78
N ALA A 226 9.83 -15.32 6.10
CA ALA A 226 11.12 -15.65 6.67
C ALA A 226 11.44 -17.11 6.34
N LYS A 227 12.42 -17.33 5.45
CA LYS A 227 12.99 -18.67 5.29
C LYS A 227 13.69 -18.99 6.60
N ALA A 228 13.14 -19.92 7.38
CA ALA A 228 13.85 -20.47 8.52
C ALA A 228 15.16 -21.04 7.99
N GLU A 229 16.28 -20.35 8.22
CA GLU A 229 17.58 -20.97 8.03
C GLU A 229 17.71 -22.04 9.12
N GLY A 230 17.36 -23.27 8.74
CA GLY A 230 17.86 -24.44 9.42
C GLY A 230 19.38 -24.32 9.43
N GLY A 231 19.96 -24.29 10.63
CA GLY A 231 21.37 -24.00 10.82
C GLY A 231 22.24 -24.89 9.94
N ASP A 232 23.01 -24.24 9.07
CA ASP A 232 24.27 -24.80 8.60
C ASP A 232 25.31 -23.69 8.65
N SER A 233 26.29 -23.90 9.52
CA SER A 233 27.52 -23.12 9.60
C SER A 233 28.34 -23.35 8.33
N GLY A 234 28.02 -22.64 7.25
CA GLY A 234 28.75 -22.67 5.99
C GLY A 234 29.18 -21.27 5.58
N GLY A 235 30.44 -20.93 5.84
CA GLY A 235 31.04 -19.63 5.57
C GLY A 235 30.75 -19.10 4.15
N ALA A 236 30.51 -17.79 4.08
CA ALA A 236 30.26 -17.04 2.85
C ALA A 236 31.36 -17.34 1.80
N ARG A 237 30.97 -17.98 0.69
CA ARG A 237 31.84 -18.04 -0.50
C ARG A 237 31.75 -16.71 -1.24
N VAL A 238 32.83 -15.94 -1.12
CA VAL A 238 33.11 -14.77 -1.95
C VAL A 238 33.22 -15.24 -3.41
N TRP A 239 32.44 -14.60 -4.29
CA TRP A 239 32.54 -14.77 -5.73
C TRP A 239 33.90 -14.26 -6.22
N HIS A 240 34.77 -15.17 -6.69
CA HIS A 240 35.97 -14.77 -7.41
C HIS A 240 35.63 -14.57 -8.89
N SER A 241 35.65 -13.32 -9.35
CA SER A 241 35.62 -12.97 -10.76
C SER A 241 36.88 -13.49 -11.45
N GLY A 242 36.72 -14.37 -12.43
CA GLY A 242 37.82 -14.90 -13.23
C GLY A 242 38.52 -13.81 -14.03
N ARG A 243 39.82 -13.64 -13.79
CA ARG A 243 40.73 -12.95 -14.72
C ARG A 243 41.27 -13.99 -15.70
N ALA A 244 40.85 -13.89 -16.95
CA ALA A 244 41.53 -14.51 -18.07
C ALA A 244 42.94 -13.93 -18.18
N GLY A 245 43.94 -14.81 -18.19
CA GLY A 245 45.35 -14.48 -18.41
C GLY A 245 45.99 -15.53 -19.30
N HIS A 246 46.35 -15.11 -20.51
CA HIS A 246 47.22 -15.79 -21.46
C HIS A 246 48.50 -16.37 -20.81
N ALA A 247 48.96 -17.53 -21.28
CA ALA A 247 50.10 -17.65 -22.21
C ALA A 247 50.76 -19.05 -22.15
N ALA A 248 50.88 -19.66 -23.34
CA ALA A 248 52.02 -20.38 -23.90
C ALA A 248 52.91 -21.27 -22.98
N ALA A 249 52.92 -22.57 -23.24
CA ALA A 249 53.94 -23.28 -24.04
C ALA A 249 53.72 -24.80 -23.92
#